data_AF-A0A5C5ZRQ9-F1
#
_entry.id   AF-A0A5C5ZRQ9-F1
#
_cell.length_a   1.000
_cell.length_b   1.000
_cell.length_c   1.000
_cell.angle_alpha   90.00
_cell.angle_beta   90.00
_cell.angle_gamma   90.00
#
_symmetry.space_group_name_H-M   'P 1'
#
loop_
_entity.id
_entity.type
_entity.pdbx_description
1 polymer ?
#
loop_
_entity_poly.entity_id
_entity_poly.type
_entity_poly.pdbx_seq_one_letter_code
_entity_poly.pdbx_strand_id
1 'polypeptide(L)'
;MDESAYEAEMRSDGTSDYSEPGMGGDSGYEEGYGSGYGSSGYGGPSSRQNAQRGATTQQQFTATLSSLLKQVDLKPLVNPPSDLPPTQAGPVLQGEAETAYKNGNYPLALQLFYGHMATEYDDARVNLQTVKYSPLLRRPVWTIRWGVSFAVRGEGETPNPITDSGPVRMASSGGRGFAGGGNPSEDGSFGPDSSYAEQMGTSESEMEQRMGSGMEDPSMMGMNEDLYGSSGAGRPQIKKAPTFQKPMLSPETDEQLQKYLGLVATAVAEEFEKRYMAGDYGSALTSVSAPADPDAPPLDVAMTPELVELLTMGDSSMLMWKPGLMFVGEGESTDMAKAAATAQIDLLLHFDILLKQPRGGETQNISRVRLIHASSGKTMGTSKAFDSTEAAQLVRVGRSSSRDYIDERLEPFFGIIDRQVKTAALPGLSPEVAKRRVGTLLASGDRNLSTLAEVRLYQFQELLTPEEVEVAFHIVGGEEGLRLLHGSREEKLATAREWALDAVGGDEDR
;
A
#
# COMPACT_ATOMS: atom_id res chain seq x y z
N MET A 1 7.46 -35.77 -16.33
CA MET A 1 7.84 -35.35 -17.70
C MET A 1 8.97 -34.36 -17.57
N ASP A 2 10.00 -34.50 -18.41
CA ASP A 2 11.33 -33.91 -18.25
C ASP A 2 11.30 -32.38 -18.50
N GLU A 3 11.45 -31.58 -17.44
CA GLU A 3 11.48 -30.10 -17.50
C GLU A 3 12.63 -29.54 -18.35
N SER A 4 13.65 -30.37 -18.64
CA SER A 4 14.84 -29.96 -19.40
C SER A 4 14.58 -29.69 -20.89
N ALA A 5 13.51 -30.26 -21.46
CA ALA A 5 13.18 -30.05 -22.88
C ALA A 5 12.55 -28.68 -23.15
N TYR A 6 11.90 -28.06 -22.15
CA TYR A 6 11.21 -26.77 -22.31
C TYR A 6 12.20 -25.58 -22.25
N GLU A 7 13.34 -25.72 -21.57
CA GLU A 7 14.36 -24.68 -21.52
C GLU A 7 15.17 -24.54 -22.83
N ALA A 8 15.22 -25.60 -23.65
CA ALA A 8 16.01 -25.61 -24.88
C ALA A 8 15.33 -24.83 -26.02
N GLU A 9 14.00 -24.89 -26.16
CA GLU A 9 13.30 -24.20 -27.25
C GLU A 9 13.16 -22.69 -27.01
N MET A 10 13.09 -22.23 -25.76
CA MET A 10 13.07 -20.80 -25.42
C MET A 10 14.42 -20.08 -25.63
N ARG A 11 15.51 -20.81 -25.91
CA ARG A 11 16.85 -20.25 -26.16
C ARG A 11 17.23 -20.14 -27.64
N SER A 12 16.41 -20.69 -28.55
CA SER A 12 16.84 -20.95 -29.93
C SER A 12 16.77 -19.76 -30.91
N ASP A 13 16.25 -18.59 -30.52
CA ASP A 13 15.94 -17.52 -31.49
C ASP A 13 16.65 -16.16 -31.24
N GLY A 14 17.82 -16.18 -30.58
CA GLY A 14 18.51 -14.93 -30.21
C GLY A 14 20.03 -14.91 -30.24
N THR A 15 20.70 -15.82 -30.96
CA THR A 15 22.17 -15.78 -31.12
C THR A 15 22.57 -15.28 -32.51
N SER A 16 22.42 -13.98 -32.74
CA SER A 16 23.17 -13.30 -33.80
C SER A 16 24.55 -12.93 -33.27
N ASP A 17 25.52 -13.72 -33.73
CA ASP A 17 26.95 -13.52 -33.80
C ASP A 17 27.37 -12.03 -33.89
N TYR A 18 27.92 -11.47 -32.80
CA TYR A 18 28.67 -10.22 -32.83
C TYR A 18 30.12 -10.54 -32.48
N SER A 19 30.89 -10.75 -33.53
CA SER A 19 32.35 -10.82 -33.48
C SER A 19 32.91 -9.44 -33.16
N GLU A 20 33.74 -9.36 -32.11
CA GLU A 20 34.64 -8.23 -31.88
C GLU A 20 35.54 -7.98 -33.09
N PRO A 21 35.82 -6.71 -33.39
CA PRO A 21 37.20 -6.37 -33.68
C PRO A 21 37.66 -5.17 -32.84
N GLY A 22 38.69 -5.41 -32.03
CA GLY A 22 39.49 -4.34 -31.46
C GLY A 22 40.34 -3.66 -32.53
N MET A 23 40.35 -2.32 -32.52
CA MET A 23 41.42 -1.36 -32.83
C MET A 23 40.79 0.01 -32.46
N GLY A 24 41.39 0.91 -31.69
CA GLY A 24 42.76 1.40 -31.72
C GLY A 24 42.68 2.90 -32.04
N GLY A 25 43.04 3.74 -31.08
CA GLY A 25 43.56 5.11 -31.26
C GLY A 25 42.71 6.18 -31.97
N ASP A 26 42.54 7.31 -31.28
CA ASP A 26 43.05 8.63 -31.71
C ASP A 26 42.06 9.79 -31.44
N SER A 27 42.71 10.88 -31.06
CA SER A 27 42.31 12.21 -30.65
C SER A 27 41.41 13.00 -31.60
N GLY A 28 40.69 13.99 -31.05
CA GLY A 28 40.05 15.03 -31.85
C GLY A 28 39.12 15.94 -31.05
N TYR A 29 39.64 17.09 -30.64
CA TYR A 29 38.90 18.27 -30.17
C TYR A 29 37.86 18.74 -31.20
N GLU A 30 36.69 19.23 -30.79
CA GLU A 30 36.13 20.47 -31.36
C GLU A 30 35.04 21.10 -30.48
N GLU A 31 35.30 22.34 -30.05
CA GLU A 31 34.34 23.28 -29.49
C GLU A 31 33.52 23.92 -30.61
N GLY A 32 32.21 24.10 -30.39
CA GLY A 32 31.33 24.81 -31.33
C GLY A 32 30.47 25.85 -30.63
N TYR A 33 31.00 27.07 -30.52
CA TYR A 33 30.25 28.29 -30.22
C TYR A 33 29.40 28.71 -31.43
N GLY A 34 28.21 29.27 -31.19
CA GLY A 34 27.39 29.89 -32.23
C GLY A 34 26.26 30.76 -31.69
N SER A 35 26.58 32.01 -31.36
CA SER A 35 25.63 33.11 -31.13
C SER A 35 25.06 33.65 -32.45
N GLY A 36 23.84 34.21 -32.42
CA GLY A 36 23.33 35.01 -33.55
C GLY A 36 21.95 35.65 -33.34
N TYR A 37 21.95 36.92 -32.92
CA TYR A 37 21.09 38.08 -33.33
C TYR A 37 19.77 37.79 -34.08
N GLY A 38 18.61 38.44 -33.85
CA GLY A 38 18.31 39.80 -33.39
C GLY A 38 17.15 40.38 -34.26
N SER A 39 16.59 41.53 -33.84
CA SER A 39 15.58 42.41 -34.52
C SER A 39 14.10 42.15 -34.16
N SER A 40 13.41 42.96 -33.33
CA SER A 40 13.05 44.39 -33.36
C SER A 40 12.01 44.81 -34.43
N GLY A 41 10.93 45.46 -33.97
CA GLY A 41 10.07 46.37 -34.76
C GLY A 41 8.58 46.30 -34.37
N TYR A 42 8.08 47.11 -33.43
CA TYR A 42 7.45 48.44 -33.59
C TYR A 42 6.02 48.47 -34.19
N GLY A 43 5.11 49.16 -33.49
CA GLY A 43 4.00 49.91 -34.11
C GLY A 43 2.60 49.68 -33.54
N GLY A 44 2.10 50.62 -32.72
CA GLY A 44 0.72 50.66 -32.23
C GLY A 44 -0.29 51.32 -33.21
N PRO A 45 -1.31 52.07 -32.72
CA PRO A 45 -2.69 51.59 -32.61
C PRO A 45 -3.72 52.45 -33.36
N SER A 46 -4.91 51.91 -33.67
CA SER A 46 -6.11 52.74 -33.90
C SER A 46 -7.45 51.97 -34.02
N SER A 47 -8.42 52.48 -33.24
CA SER A 47 -9.84 52.75 -33.60
C SER A 47 -10.89 51.65 -33.82
N ARG A 48 -11.86 51.66 -32.89
CA ARG A 48 -13.32 51.35 -32.94
C ARG A 48 -13.99 51.26 -34.32
N GLN A 49 -14.84 50.24 -34.55
CA GLN A 49 -16.33 50.33 -34.58
C GLN A 49 -17.01 49.00 -35.00
N ASN A 50 -18.24 48.83 -34.49
CA ASN A 50 -19.23 47.76 -34.64
C ASN A 50 -19.37 47.08 -36.02
N ALA A 51 -19.56 45.75 -36.00
CA ALA A 51 -20.54 45.07 -36.86
C ALA A 51 -20.97 43.70 -36.27
N GLN A 52 -22.28 43.49 -36.28
CA GLN A 52 -23.04 42.34 -35.79
C GLN A 52 -23.00 41.14 -36.75
N ARG A 53 -23.27 39.95 -36.17
CA ARG A 53 -23.78 38.67 -36.73
C ARG A 53 -22.79 37.55 -37.06
N GLY A 54 -23.02 36.42 -36.39
CA GLY A 54 -22.56 35.08 -36.78
C GLY A 54 -22.52 34.10 -35.61
N ALA A 55 -23.65 33.82 -34.96
CA ALA A 55 -23.72 32.73 -33.97
C ALA A 55 -23.58 31.38 -34.70
N THR A 56 -22.58 30.60 -34.32
CA THR A 56 -22.26 29.30 -34.92
C THR A 56 -23.27 28.24 -34.52
N THR A 57 -23.48 27.25 -35.39
CA THR A 57 -24.39 26.10 -35.24
C THR A 57 -24.22 25.32 -33.92
N GLN A 58 -23.06 25.46 -33.26
CA GLN A 58 -22.78 24.92 -31.93
C GLN A 58 -23.56 25.60 -30.79
N GLN A 59 -23.86 26.90 -30.91
CA GLN A 59 -24.64 27.63 -29.90
C GLN A 59 -26.13 27.31 -29.97
N GLN A 60 -26.62 26.91 -31.14
CA GLN A 60 -28.00 26.43 -31.29
C GLN A 60 -28.15 25.03 -30.71
N PHE A 61 -27.20 24.12 -30.92
CA PHE A 61 -27.24 22.76 -30.35
C PHE A 61 -27.19 22.74 -28.81
N THR A 62 -26.39 23.61 -28.20
CA THR A 62 -26.28 23.73 -26.74
C THR A 62 -27.55 24.34 -26.12
N ALA A 63 -28.20 25.28 -26.81
CA ALA A 63 -29.47 25.82 -26.38
C ALA A 63 -30.60 24.77 -26.41
N THR A 64 -30.69 23.93 -27.45
CA THR A 64 -31.74 22.91 -27.56
C THR A 64 -31.59 21.75 -26.57
N LEU A 65 -30.36 21.33 -26.25
CA LEU A 65 -30.08 20.34 -25.20
C LEU A 65 -30.43 20.88 -23.80
N SER A 66 -30.12 22.15 -23.54
CA SER A 66 -30.43 22.78 -22.25
C SER A 66 -31.93 22.98 -22.00
N SER A 67 -32.75 23.12 -23.06
CA SER A 67 -34.21 23.18 -22.92
C SER A 67 -34.85 21.80 -22.75
N LEU A 68 -34.27 20.75 -23.33
CA LEU A 68 -34.74 19.37 -23.17
C LEU A 68 -34.44 18.83 -21.76
N LEU A 69 -33.28 19.13 -21.20
CA LEU A 69 -32.91 18.77 -19.82
C LEU A 69 -33.76 19.47 -18.75
N LYS A 70 -34.42 20.59 -19.08
CA LYS A 70 -35.31 21.31 -18.16
C LYS A 70 -36.75 20.80 -18.16
N GLN A 71 -37.12 19.94 -19.12
CA GLN A 71 -38.47 19.38 -19.23
C GLN A 71 -38.59 17.95 -18.67
N VAL A 72 -37.47 17.33 -18.30
CA VAL A 72 -37.49 16.04 -17.59
C VAL A 72 -37.34 16.32 -16.10
N ASP A 73 -38.41 16.07 -15.34
CA ASP A 73 -38.37 16.18 -13.88
C ASP A 73 -37.59 14.98 -13.32
N LEU A 74 -36.26 15.14 -13.20
CA LEU A 74 -35.32 14.14 -12.67
C LEU A 74 -35.37 14.05 -11.13
N LYS A 75 -36.26 14.77 -10.46
CA LYS A 75 -36.43 14.70 -9.00
C LYS A 75 -36.67 13.29 -8.43
N PRO A 76 -37.36 12.34 -9.11
CA PRO A 76 -37.48 10.97 -8.62
C PRO A 76 -36.20 10.14 -8.79
N LEU A 77 -35.21 10.60 -9.57
CA LEU A 77 -33.90 9.95 -9.74
C LEU A 77 -32.84 10.51 -8.78
N VAL A 78 -32.98 11.77 -8.35
CA VAL A 78 -32.02 12.43 -7.44
C VAL A 78 -32.35 12.13 -5.97
N ASN A 79 -33.59 11.77 -5.65
CA ASN A 79 -33.99 11.29 -4.31
C ASN A 79 -34.82 10.00 -4.45
N PRO A 80 -34.18 8.83 -4.62
CA PRO A 80 -34.90 7.57 -4.42
C PRO A 80 -35.47 7.55 -2.98
N PRO A 81 -36.68 6.99 -2.76
CA PRO A 81 -37.18 6.78 -1.41
C PRO A 81 -36.13 5.99 -0.61
N SER A 82 -35.76 6.52 0.55
CA SER A 82 -34.74 6.01 1.48
C SER A 82 -35.05 4.62 2.08
N ASP A 83 -36.04 3.91 1.53
CA ASP A 83 -36.54 2.61 1.99
C ASP A 83 -36.17 1.46 1.03
N LEU A 84 -35.37 1.73 -0.01
CA LEU A 84 -34.77 0.67 -0.82
C LEU A 84 -33.34 0.40 -0.31
N PRO A 85 -32.95 -0.86 -0.05
CA PRO A 85 -31.56 -1.17 0.23
C PRO A 85 -30.72 -0.61 -0.94
N PRO A 86 -29.55 -0.01 -0.68
CA PRO A 86 -28.72 0.58 -1.72
C PRO A 86 -28.47 -0.51 -2.77
N THR A 87 -29.13 -0.37 -3.92
CA THR A 87 -28.89 -1.24 -5.06
C THR A 87 -27.50 -0.84 -5.52
N GLN A 88 -26.47 -1.58 -5.09
CA GLN A 88 -25.10 -1.35 -5.54
C GLN A 88 -25.12 -1.44 -7.07
N ALA A 89 -25.03 -0.29 -7.72
CA ALA A 89 -24.96 -0.19 -9.16
C ALA A 89 -23.55 -0.58 -9.59
N GLY A 90 -23.31 -1.88 -9.74
CA GLY A 90 -22.01 -2.41 -10.16
C GLY A 90 -21.86 -3.92 -9.94
N PRO A 91 -20.75 -4.50 -10.41
CA PRO A 91 -20.37 -5.86 -10.09
C PRO A 91 -20.17 -6.03 -8.58
N VAL A 92 -20.79 -7.07 -8.02
CA VAL A 92 -20.88 -7.26 -6.56
C VAL A 92 -19.51 -7.67 -6.01
N LEU A 93 -18.86 -8.64 -6.65
CA LEU A 93 -17.57 -9.16 -6.17
C LEU A 93 -16.45 -8.13 -6.28
N GLN A 94 -16.52 -7.23 -7.26
CA GLN A 94 -15.58 -6.11 -7.33
C GLN A 94 -15.76 -5.15 -6.14
N GLY A 95 -17.00 -4.77 -5.83
CA GLY A 95 -17.28 -3.93 -4.66
C GLY A 95 -16.86 -4.58 -3.34
N GLU A 96 -17.07 -5.89 -3.22
CA GLU A 96 -16.61 -6.69 -2.08
C GLU A 96 -15.08 -6.76 -2.01
N ALA A 97 -14.39 -6.93 -3.13
CA ALA A 97 -12.93 -6.90 -3.20
C ALA A 97 -12.35 -5.55 -2.75
N GLU A 98 -12.91 -4.43 -3.23
CA GLU A 98 -12.51 -3.09 -2.79
C GLU A 98 -12.77 -2.87 -1.30
N THR A 99 -13.88 -3.40 -0.79
CA THR A 99 -14.23 -3.31 0.63
C THR A 99 -13.29 -4.15 1.50
N ALA A 100 -12.96 -5.38 1.08
CA ALA A 100 -11.97 -6.21 1.76
C ALA A 100 -10.58 -5.56 1.77
N TYR A 101 -10.19 -4.94 0.65
CA TYR A 101 -8.92 -4.21 0.54
C TYR A 101 -8.88 -3.04 1.53
N LYS A 102 -9.93 -2.20 1.58
CA LYS A 102 -10.05 -1.07 2.52
C LYS A 102 -10.04 -1.50 3.98
N ASN A 103 -10.47 -2.73 4.28
CA ASN A 103 -10.42 -3.31 5.62
C ASN A 103 -9.10 -4.03 5.93
N GLY A 104 -8.07 -3.86 5.09
CA GLY A 104 -6.74 -4.44 5.32
C GLY A 104 -6.59 -5.91 4.94
N ASN A 105 -7.66 -6.58 4.49
CA ASN A 105 -7.62 -7.99 4.10
C ASN A 105 -7.26 -8.13 2.61
N TYR A 106 -5.99 -7.88 2.30
CA TYR A 106 -5.50 -7.91 0.92
C TYR A 106 -5.60 -9.30 0.24
N PRO A 107 -5.29 -10.43 0.91
CA PRO A 107 -5.44 -11.75 0.31
C PRO A 107 -6.88 -12.02 -0.14
N LEU A 108 -7.87 -11.75 0.74
CA LEU A 108 -9.28 -11.92 0.41
C LEU A 108 -9.72 -10.99 -0.71
N ALA A 109 -9.29 -9.72 -0.67
CA ALA A 109 -9.58 -8.75 -1.72
C ALA A 109 -9.15 -9.27 -3.10
N LEU A 110 -7.97 -9.88 -3.22
CA LEU A 110 -7.50 -10.44 -4.48
C LEU A 110 -8.32 -11.66 -4.91
N GLN A 111 -8.69 -12.55 -3.99
CA GLN A 111 -9.52 -13.70 -4.34
C GLN A 111 -10.91 -13.28 -4.83
N LEU A 112 -11.55 -12.31 -4.16
CA LEU A 112 -12.81 -11.73 -4.60
C LEU A 112 -12.67 -11.02 -5.97
N PHE A 113 -11.56 -10.32 -6.19
CA PHE A 113 -11.25 -9.70 -7.49
C PHE A 113 -11.09 -10.74 -8.61
N TYR A 114 -10.46 -11.88 -8.33
CA TYR A 114 -10.40 -13.00 -9.28
C TYR A 114 -11.77 -13.66 -9.48
N GLY A 115 -12.56 -13.80 -8.41
CA GLY A 115 -13.94 -14.27 -8.47
C GLY A 115 -14.82 -13.39 -9.37
N HIS A 116 -14.68 -12.06 -9.28
CA HIS A 116 -15.32 -11.10 -10.17
C HIS A 116 -14.98 -11.41 -11.65
N MET A 117 -13.71 -11.56 -11.98
CA MET A 117 -13.28 -11.89 -13.35
C MET A 117 -13.75 -13.27 -13.82
N ALA A 118 -13.84 -14.25 -12.91
CA ALA A 118 -14.28 -15.61 -13.23
C ALA A 118 -15.79 -15.71 -13.49
N THR A 119 -16.60 -14.99 -12.70
CA THR A 119 -18.07 -15.17 -12.62
C THR A 119 -18.88 -14.03 -13.25
N GLU A 120 -18.44 -12.79 -13.10
CA GLU A 120 -19.07 -11.57 -13.62
C GLU A 120 -18.38 -11.12 -14.92
N TYR A 121 -18.13 -12.10 -15.81
CA TYR A 121 -17.27 -11.96 -17.00
C TYR A 121 -17.58 -10.74 -17.89
N ASP A 122 -18.86 -10.44 -18.13
CA ASP A 122 -19.24 -9.32 -18.99
C ASP A 122 -18.93 -7.96 -18.35
N ASP A 123 -19.07 -7.84 -17.04
CA ASP A 123 -18.74 -6.63 -16.29
C ASP A 123 -17.22 -6.49 -16.09
N ALA A 124 -16.51 -7.62 -16.02
CA ALA A 124 -15.07 -7.69 -15.72
C ALA A 124 -14.14 -7.40 -16.91
N ARG A 125 -14.65 -7.05 -18.10
CA ARG A 125 -13.85 -6.87 -19.32
C ARG A 125 -12.74 -5.83 -19.16
N VAL A 126 -13.02 -4.72 -18.47
CA VAL A 126 -12.02 -3.68 -18.20
C VAL A 126 -10.89 -4.25 -17.35
N ASN A 127 -11.23 -5.00 -16.30
CA ASN A 127 -10.26 -5.62 -15.40
C ASN A 127 -9.41 -6.69 -16.11
N LEU A 128 -10.01 -7.50 -16.99
CA LEU A 128 -9.31 -8.48 -17.81
C LEU A 128 -8.27 -7.82 -18.73
N GLN A 129 -8.58 -6.65 -19.31
CA GLN A 129 -7.62 -5.90 -20.14
C GLN A 129 -6.42 -5.35 -19.36
N THR A 130 -6.55 -5.17 -18.05
CA THR A 130 -5.48 -4.61 -17.23
C THR A 130 -4.35 -5.59 -16.90
N VAL A 131 -4.48 -6.85 -17.32
CA VAL A 131 -3.45 -7.86 -17.09
C VAL A 131 -2.11 -7.45 -17.69
N LYS A 132 -1.03 -7.75 -16.98
CA LYS A 132 0.34 -7.56 -17.43
C LYS A 132 1.10 -8.87 -17.40
N TYR A 133 2.25 -8.92 -18.06
CA TYR A 133 3.17 -10.06 -17.95
C TYR A 133 4.23 -9.78 -16.90
N SER A 134 4.48 -10.72 -15.99
CA SER A 134 5.63 -10.68 -15.10
C SER A 134 6.78 -11.53 -15.70
N PRO A 135 7.90 -10.91 -16.12
CA PRO A 135 9.07 -11.65 -16.58
C PRO A 135 9.66 -12.54 -15.47
N LEU A 136 9.57 -12.07 -14.22
CA LEU A 136 10.07 -12.79 -13.06
C LEU A 136 9.26 -14.06 -12.76
N LEU A 137 7.94 -13.93 -12.69
CA LEU A 137 7.04 -15.05 -12.37
C LEU A 137 6.67 -15.88 -13.62
N ARG A 138 7.06 -15.41 -14.80
CA ARG A 138 6.78 -16.01 -16.12
C ARG A 138 5.29 -16.30 -16.34
N ARG A 139 4.43 -15.40 -15.86
CA ARG A 139 2.97 -15.52 -15.96
C ARG A 139 2.28 -14.17 -16.15
N PRO A 140 1.06 -14.17 -16.72
CA PRO A 140 0.15 -13.04 -16.59
C PRO A 140 -0.14 -12.79 -15.11
N VAL A 141 -0.18 -11.51 -14.74
CA VAL A 141 -0.49 -11.05 -13.39
C VAL A 141 -1.34 -9.79 -13.48
N TRP A 142 -2.33 -9.70 -12.59
CA TRP A 142 -3.03 -8.43 -12.33
C TRP A 142 -2.35 -7.62 -11.23
N THR A 143 -1.65 -8.30 -10.32
CA THR A 143 -0.81 -7.72 -9.29
C THR A 143 0.29 -8.72 -8.90
N ILE A 144 1.49 -8.23 -8.61
CA ILE A 144 2.54 -8.94 -7.90
C ILE A 144 2.31 -8.69 -6.42
N ARG A 145 2.25 -9.75 -5.62
CA ARG A 145 1.98 -9.66 -4.18
C ARG A 145 3.28 -9.40 -3.43
N TRP A 146 3.28 -8.36 -2.60
CA TRP A 146 4.44 -7.93 -1.85
C TRP A 146 4.25 -8.09 -0.34
N GLY A 147 5.32 -8.55 0.29
CA GLY A 147 5.47 -8.61 1.75
C GLY A 147 6.64 -7.76 2.22
N VAL A 148 6.58 -7.35 3.48
CA VAL A 148 7.67 -6.75 4.23
C VAL A 148 7.88 -7.52 5.54
N SER A 149 9.13 -7.70 5.93
CA SER A 149 9.51 -8.28 7.22
C SER A 149 10.82 -7.66 7.70
N PHE A 150 11.16 -7.86 8.97
CA PHE A 150 12.45 -7.44 9.49
C PHE A 150 13.02 -8.43 10.51
N ALA A 151 14.32 -8.36 10.73
CA ALA A 151 15.02 -9.08 11.78
C ALA A 151 15.91 -8.11 12.55
N VAL A 152 15.79 -8.09 13.88
CA VAL A 152 16.68 -7.32 14.75
C VAL A 152 17.72 -8.25 15.37
N ARG A 153 19.00 -7.88 15.26
CA ARG A 153 20.15 -8.63 15.80
C ARG A 153 21.10 -7.68 16.54
N GLY A 154 21.85 -8.22 17.50
CA GLY A 154 22.92 -7.50 18.19
C GLY A 154 22.65 -7.27 19.68
N GLU A 155 23.55 -6.51 20.32
CA GLU A 155 23.57 -6.29 21.78
C GLU A 155 22.99 -4.93 22.20
N GLY A 156 22.66 -4.05 21.24
CA GLY A 156 22.09 -2.74 21.55
C GLY A 156 20.61 -2.83 21.93
N GLU A 157 20.24 -2.31 23.10
CA GLU A 157 18.86 -2.35 23.61
C GLU A 157 17.97 -1.25 22.99
N THR A 158 18.56 -0.09 22.66
CA THR A 158 17.84 1.08 22.14
C THR A 158 18.22 1.35 20.68
N PRO A 159 17.31 1.18 19.71
CA PRO A 159 17.61 1.50 18.31
C PRO A 159 17.80 3.02 18.14
N ASN A 160 18.79 3.39 17.35
CA ASN A 160 19.06 4.78 16.94
C ASN A 160 19.04 4.87 15.41
N PRO A 161 17.84 4.81 14.78
CA PRO A 161 17.72 4.85 13.33
C PRO A 161 18.14 6.20 12.77
N ILE A 162 18.40 6.26 11.46
CA ILE A 162 18.61 7.53 10.76
C ILE A 162 17.30 8.31 10.78
N THR A 163 17.32 9.56 11.24
CA THR A 163 16.15 10.45 11.24
C THR A 163 16.42 11.70 10.40
N ASP A 164 15.33 12.37 9.99
CA ASP A 164 15.38 13.61 9.22
C ASP A 164 15.64 14.85 10.10
N SER A 165 16.01 14.64 11.37
CA SER A 165 16.45 15.74 12.21
C SER A 165 17.78 16.25 11.66
N GLY A 166 17.67 17.32 10.85
CA GLY A 166 18.81 18.14 10.44
C GLY A 166 19.67 18.47 11.66
N PRO A 167 20.98 18.77 11.46
CA PRO A 167 21.96 18.76 12.52
C PRO A 167 21.40 19.50 13.72
N VAL A 168 21.08 18.75 14.78
CA VAL A 168 20.74 19.34 16.07
C VAL A 168 21.95 20.20 16.35
N ARG A 169 21.80 21.52 16.19
CA ARG A 169 22.76 22.48 16.66
C ARG A 169 22.77 22.22 18.15
N MET A 170 23.67 21.35 18.61
CA MET A 170 24.05 21.31 20.00
C MET A 170 24.30 22.76 20.32
N ALA A 171 23.44 23.32 21.17
CA ALA A 171 23.67 24.62 21.74
C ALA A 171 25.10 24.55 22.27
N SER A 172 25.98 25.27 21.59
CA SER A 172 27.34 25.50 22.05
C SER A 172 27.16 26.22 23.38
N SER A 173 27.15 25.42 24.44
CA SER A 173 27.27 25.89 25.80
C SER A 173 28.63 26.57 25.89
N GLY A 174 28.60 27.90 25.85
CA GLY A 174 29.62 28.74 26.46
C GLY A 174 30.96 28.84 25.73
N GLY A 175 30.96 29.24 24.46
CA GLY A 175 32.11 29.96 23.90
C GLY A 175 32.23 31.34 24.56
N ARG A 176 32.90 31.43 25.71
CA ARG A 176 33.41 32.70 26.24
C ARG A 176 34.51 33.18 25.30
N GLY A 177 34.22 34.25 24.56
CA GLY A 177 35.22 35.02 23.84
C GLY A 177 36.30 35.53 24.80
N PHE A 178 37.55 35.45 24.35
CA PHE A 178 38.64 36.24 24.90
C PHE A 178 39.41 36.85 23.74
N ALA A 179 39.04 38.09 23.41
CA ALA A 179 39.78 38.99 22.54
C ALA A 179 39.78 40.38 23.20
N GLY A 180 40.96 41.00 23.27
CA GLY A 180 41.19 42.38 23.71
C GLY A 180 41.49 42.49 25.22
N GLY A 181 42.62 43.00 25.70
CA GLY A 181 43.54 43.97 25.12
C GLY A 181 43.27 45.36 25.71
N GLY A 182 43.92 45.70 26.83
CA GLY A 182 44.18 47.07 27.31
C GLY A 182 43.05 47.76 28.09
N ASN A 183 43.24 47.99 29.40
CA ASN A 183 43.74 49.25 29.98
C ASN A 183 43.64 49.20 31.54
N PRO A 184 44.62 49.69 32.32
CA PRO A 184 44.54 49.77 33.77
C PRO A 184 44.31 51.21 34.26
N SER A 185 43.28 51.47 35.05
CA SER A 185 43.13 52.66 35.91
C SER A 185 42.16 52.28 37.04
N GLU A 186 42.57 52.14 38.29
CA GLU A 186 42.93 53.18 39.28
C GLU A 186 41.70 53.76 40.00
N ASP A 187 41.67 53.48 41.31
CA ASP A 187 41.04 54.22 42.41
C ASP A 187 39.51 54.17 42.63
N GLY A 188 39.11 54.12 43.91
CA GLY A 188 37.72 54.33 44.33
C GLY A 188 37.19 53.46 45.45
N SER A 189 37.88 53.41 46.58
CA SER A 189 37.40 52.90 47.88
C SER A 189 36.12 53.60 48.36
N PHE A 190 35.08 52.89 48.82
CA PHE A 190 34.14 53.35 49.87
C PHE A 190 33.23 52.22 50.35
N GLY A 191 33.60 51.63 51.49
CA GLY A 191 32.78 51.61 52.70
C GLY A 191 31.52 50.73 52.82
N PRO A 192 31.10 50.42 54.06
CA PRO A 192 30.59 49.11 54.42
C PRO A 192 29.20 49.12 55.09
N ASP A 193 28.76 47.91 55.43
CA ASP A 193 28.08 47.56 56.69
C ASP A 193 26.54 47.42 56.70
N SER A 194 26.14 46.57 57.64
CA SER A 194 24.81 46.16 58.13
C SER A 194 24.09 45.05 57.34
N SER A 195 24.04 43.78 57.77
CA SER A 195 23.73 43.15 59.08
C SER A 195 22.23 42.90 59.33
N TYR A 196 21.98 41.84 60.11
CA TYR A 196 20.71 41.20 60.49
C TYR A 196 20.15 40.18 59.48
N ALA A 197 19.75 38.97 59.83
CA ALA A 197 19.87 38.14 61.03
C ALA A 197 19.28 36.77 60.64
N GLU A 198 19.88 35.70 61.17
CA GLU A 198 19.21 34.57 61.85
C GLU A 198 17.75 34.25 61.46
N GLN A 199 17.34 33.00 61.25
CA GLN A 199 17.28 32.00 62.32
C GLN A 199 16.60 30.72 61.77
N MET A 200 17.04 29.56 62.27
CA MET A 200 16.32 28.28 62.56
C MET A 200 15.02 27.98 61.77
N GLY A 201 14.76 26.80 61.23
CA GLY A 201 15.03 25.46 61.75
C GLY A 201 13.77 24.60 61.55
N THR A 202 13.98 23.32 61.19
CA THR A 202 13.20 22.10 61.55
C THR A 202 11.66 22.01 61.45
N SER A 203 11.23 20.75 61.23
CA SER A 203 9.88 20.15 61.29
C SER A 203 9.12 20.18 59.95
N GLU A 204 8.81 19.06 59.28
CA GLU A 204 8.15 17.82 59.71
C GLU A 204 6.74 18.09 60.25
N SER A 205 5.76 17.40 59.67
CA SER A 205 4.32 17.30 60.01
C SER A 205 3.35 18.03 59.05
N GLU A 206 2.27 17.29 58.77
CA GLU A 206 0.93 17.71 58.35
C GLU A 206 0.63 17.67 56.84
N MET A 207 -0.21 16.76 56.33
CA MET A 207 -1.67 16.54 56.52
C MET A 207 -2.31 16.91 55.16
N GLU A 208 -3.01 16.05 54.41
CA GLU A 208 -4.27 15.43 54.77
C GLU A 208 -4.51 14.13 53.99
N GLN A 209 -4.70 13.06 54.77
CA GLN A 209 -5.49 11.90 54.40
C GLN A 209 -6.96 12.32 54.28
N ARG A 210 -7.58 12.12 53.11
CA ARG A 210 -9.03 12.19 53.01
C ARG A 210 -9.61 10.77 53.06
N MET A 211 -10.01 10.40 54.27
CA MET A 211 -10.94 9.33 54.54
C MET A 211 -12.31 9.57 53.89
N GLY A 212 -13.01 8.48 53.57
CA GLY A 212 -14.39 8.52 53.12
C GLY A 212 -15.04 7.14 53.09
N SER A 213 -14.90 6.37 54.17
CA SER A 213 -15.65 5.14 54.43
C SER A 213 -16.99 5.46 55.12
N GLY A 214 -18.06 4.83 54.65
CA GLY A 214 -19.25 4.55 55.47
C GLY A 214 -20.55 5.21 54.99
N MET A 215 -21.49 4.40 54.54
CA MET A 215 -22.78 4.24 55.23
C MET A 215 -23.62 3.16 54.56
N GLU A 216 -23.88 2.12 55.33
CA GLU A 216 -24.97 1.15 55.17
C GLU A 216 -26.31 1.86 55.43
N ASP A 217 -27.34 1.56 54.65
CA ASP A 217 -28.72 1.58 55.16
C ASP A 217 -29.60 0.55 54.41
N PRO A 218 -30.17 -0.45 55.10
CA PRO A 218 -31.09 -1.42 54.56
C PRO A 218 -32.53 -1.13 55.02
N SER A 219 -33.39 -0.63 54.14
CA SER A 219 -34.84 -0.83 54.21
C SER A 219 -35.55 -0.08 53.09
N MET A 220 -36.46 -0.75 52.40
CA MET A 220 -37.83 -0.28 52.12
C MET A 220 -38.48 -1.24 51.12
N MET A 221 -39.55 -1.89 51.59
CA MET A 221 -40.54 -2.59 50.77
C MET A 221 -41.28 -1.61 49.86
N GLY A 222 -41.78 -2.10 48.72
CA GLY A 222 -42.76 -1.37 47.93
C GLY A 222 -43.27 -2.16 46.73
N MET A 223 -44.29 -3.00 46.96
CA MET A 223 -45.20 -3.49 45.93
C MET A 223 -45.96 -2.33 45.25
N ASN A 224 -46.17 -2.45 43.94
CA ASN A 224 -47.37 -2.09 43.16
C ASN A 224 -47.06 -2.54 41.71
N GLU A 225 -47.64 -3.60 41.16
CA GLU A 225 -49.04 -3.81 40.75
C GLU A 225 -49.62 -2.66 39.89
N ASP A 226 -49.71 -2.97 38.58
CA ASP A 226 -50.67 -2.56 37.56
C ASP A 226 -51.09 -1.09 37.40
N LEU A 227 -50.80 -0.48 36.23
CA LEU A 227 -51.83 0.21 35.43
C LEU A 227 -51.38 0.62 34.00
N TYR A 228 -52.08 0.05 33.01
CA TYR A 228 -52.54 0.63 31.74
C TYR A 228 -51.73 1.72 31.00
N GLY A 229 -51.31 1.35 29.77
CA GLY A 229 -51.73 2.10 28.58
C GLY A 229 -50.72 3.06 27.96
N SER A 230 -50.02 2.61 26.91
CA SER A 230 -49.89 3.46 25.71
C SER A 230 -49.49 2.62 24.50
N SER A 231 -50.42 2.54 23.57
CA SER A 231 -50.25 2.14 22.18
C SER A 231 -49.21 3.03 21.49
N GLY A 232 -47.95 2.65 21.56
CA GLY A 232 -46.89 3.16 20.69
C GLY A 232 -46.67 2.17 19.56
N ALA A 233 -47.09 2.52 18.35
CA ALA A 233 -46.75 1.80 17.14
C ALA A 233 -45.23 1.59 17.10
N GLY A 234 -44.80 0.35 17.32
CA GLY A 234 -43.41 -0.05 17.22
C GLY A 234 -42.94 0.22 15.81
N ARG A 235 -42.21 1.32 15.61
CA ARG A 235 -41.31 1.47 14.48
C ARG A 235 -40.47 0.18 14.45
N PRO A 236 -40.45 -0.58 13.34
CA PRO A 236 -39.52 -1.69 13.24
C PRO A 236 -38.13 -1.11 13.49
N GLN A 237 -37.48 -1.58 14.56
CA GLN A 237 -36.08 -1.29 14.76
C GLN A 237 -35.36 -1.90 13.56
N ILE A 238 -35.02 -1.05 12.59
CA ILE A 238 -34.08 -1.40 11.54
C ILE A 238 -32.82 -1.80 12.29
N LYS A 239 -32.55 -3.11 12.35
CA LYS A 239 -31.29 -3.62 12.85
C LYS A 239 -30.22 -2.94 12.00
N LYS A 240 -29.44 -2.03 12.60
CA LYS A 240 -28.29 -1.44 11.92
C LYS A 240 -27.47 -2.60 11.35
N ALA A 241 -27.12 -2.50 10.08
CA ALA A 241 -26.24 -3.47 9.45
C ALA A 241 -24.97 -3.60 10.33
N PRO A 242 -24.48 -4.83 10.55
CA PRO A 242 -23.27 -5.02 11.33
C PRO A 242 -22.11 -4.29 10.61
N THR A 243 -21.48 -3.35 11.30
CA THR A 243 -20.31 -2.62 10.80
C THR A 243 -19.05 -3.30 11.31
N PHE A 244 -18.31 -3.95 10.42
CA PHE A 244 -16.95 -4.40 10.66
C PHE A 244 -15.99 -3.29 10.23
N GLN A 245 -15.06 -2.89 11.10
CA GLN A 245 -14.15 -1.77 10.86
C GLN A 245 -12.75 -2.16 11.31
N LYS A 246 -11.93 -2.54 10.35
CA LYS A 246 -10.49 -2.75 10.53
C LYS A 246 -9.78 -1.71 9.66
N PRO A 247 -8.83 -0.93 10.20
CA PRO A 247 -8.13 0.05 9.38
C PRO A 247 -7.36 -0.65 8.26
N MET A 248 -7.30 -0.01 7.08
CA MET A 248 -6.59 -0.55 5.92
C MET A 248 -5.12 -0.82 6.21
N LEU A 249 -4.49 0.09 6.96
CA LEU A 249 -3.07 0.07 7.30
C LEU A 249 -2.91 -0.17 8.79
N SER A 250 -1.86 -0.89 9.16
CA SER A 250 -1.48 -1.12 10.56
C SER A 250 -0.64 0.03 11.09
N PRO A 251 -1.17 0.87 12.01
CA PRO A 251 -0.36 1.90 12.66
C PRO A 251 0.75 1.28 13.51
N GLU A 252 0.48 0.15 14.17
CA GLU A 252 1.46 -0.57 14.99
C GLU A 252 2.66 -1.04 14.17
N THR A 253 2.41 -1.53 12.95
CA THR A 253 3.46 -1.95 12.04
C THR A 253 4.29 -0.75 11.56
N ASP A 254 3.65 0.37 11.25
CA ASP A 254 4.37 1.59 10.86
C ASP A 254 5.24 2.09 12.02
N GLU A 255 4.71 2.13 13.25
CA GLU A 255 5.47 2.47 14.45
C GLU A 255 6.67 1.55 14.68
N GLN A 256 6.51 0.23 14.52
CA GLN A 256 7.61 -0.73 14.65
C GLN A 256 8.70 -0.50 13.61
N LEU A 257 8.32 -0.34 12.33
CA LEU A 257 9.29 -0.09 11.26
C LEU A 257 9.97 1.27 11.44
N GLN A 258 9.24 2.32 11.82
CA GLN A 258 9.81 3.64 12.10
C GLN A 258 10.78 3.60 13.30
N LYS A 259 10.44 2.85 14.36
CA LYS A 259 11.31 2.67 15.53
C LYS A 259 12.68 2.09 15.16
N TYR A 260 12.73 1.12 14.25
CA TYR A 260 13.99 0.44 13.91
C TYR A 260 14.69 0.98 12.66
N LEU A 261 13.97 1.56 11.70
CA LEU A 261 14.52 1.97 10.41
C LEU A 261 14.43 3.48 10.18
N GLY A 262 13.50 4.17 10.83
CA GLY A 262 13.28 5.62 10.70
C GLY A 262 13.15 6.06 9.25
N LEU A 263 14.01 6.98 8.82
CA LEU A 263 14.00 7.53 7.47
C LEU A 263 14.20 6.47 6.38
N VAL A 264 14.84 5.33 6.69
CA VAL A 264 14.99 4.20 5.74
C VAL A 264 13.63 3.56 5.44
N ALA A 265 12.78 3.36 6.46
CA ALA A 265 11.43 2.83 6.24
C ALA A 265 10.60 3.78 5.39
N THR A 266 10.70 5.08 5.66
CA THR A 266 10.01 6.14 4.90
C THR A 266 10.44 6.15 3.43
N ALA A 267 11.75 6.14 3.16
CA ALA A 267 12.27 6.15 1.79
C ALA A 267 11.88 4.91 0.99
N VAL A 268 11.93 3.72 1.61
CA VAL A 268 11.51 2.48 0.94
C VAL A 268 10.00 2.47 0.67
N ALA A 269 9.19 2.95 1.61
CA ALA A 269 7.75 3.05 1.43
C ALA A 269 7.37 3.98 0.27
N GLU A 270 8.00 5.16 0.17
CA GLU A 270 7.75 6.13 -0.91
C GLU A 270 8.12 5.57 -2.29
N GLU A 271 9.30 4.96 -2.41
CA GLU A 271 9.74 4.36 -3.68
C GLU A 271 8.91 3.14 -4.07
N PHE A 272 8.39 2.39 -3.10
CA PHE A 272 7.42 1.33 -3.33
C PHE A 272 6.09 1.89 -3.83
N GLU A 273 5.51 2.85 -3.11
CA GLU A 273 4.22 3.47 -3.42
C GLU A 273 4.23 4.11 -4.81
N LYS A 274 5.29 4.83 -5.16
CA LYS A 274 5.48 5.40 -6.50
C LYS A 274 5.33 4.35 -7.61
N ARG A 275 5.95 3.18 -7.44
CA ARG A 275 5.88 2.07 -8.42
C ARG A 275 4.54 1.37 -8.40
N TYR A 276 3.97 1.18 -7.21
CA TYR A 276 2.64 0.60 -7.03
C TYR A 276 1.58 1.45 -7.74
N MET A 277 1.58 2.77 -7.52
CA MET A 277 0.66 3.73 -8.14
C MET A 277 0.91 3.90 -9.65
N ALA A 278 2.15 3.74 -10.11
CA ALA A 278 2.45 3.66 -11.55
C ALA A 278 1.95 2.36 -12.19
N GLY A 279 1.49 1.39 -11.39
CA GLY A 279 1.08 0.07 -11.84
C GLY A 279 2.25 -0.81 -12.29
N ASP A 280 3.48 -0.51 -11.90
CA ASP A 280 4.68 -1.26 -12.31
C ASP A 280 4.64 -2.71 -11.80
N TYR A 281 3.88 -2.96 -10.74
CA TYR A 281 3.65 -4.28 -10.15
C TYR A 281 2.31 -4.90 -10.58
N GLY A 282 1.64 -4.34 -11.58
CA GLY A 282 0.25 -4.65 -11.92
C GLY A 282 -0.69 -3.54 -11.43
N SER A 283 -1.91 -3.51 -11.96
CA SER A 283 -2.88 -2.43 -11.75
C SER A 283 -4.08 -2.82 -10.88
N ALA A 284 -4.22 -4.09 -10.48
CA ALA A 284 -5.32 -4.48 -9.62
C ALA A 284 -5.28 -3.73 -8.29
N LEU A 285 -6.42 -3.16 -7.92
CA LEU A 285 -6.67 -2.44 -6.67
C LEU A 285 -5.79 -1.19 -6.44
N THR A 286 -4.97 -0.79 -7.42
CA THR A 286 -4.11 0.41 -7.33
C THR A 286 -4.90 1.72 -7.24
N SER A 287 -6.16 1.73 -7.70
CA SER A 287 -7.06 2.88 -7.58
C SER A 287 -7.74 2.99 -6.21
N VAL A 288 -7.59 1.97 -5.35
CA VAL A 288 -8.21 1.96 -4.01
C VAL A 288 -7.26 2.63 -3.04
N SER A 289 -7.53 3.89 -2.70
CA SER A 289 -6.75 4.64 -1.72
C SER A 289 -7.24 4.38 -0.30
N ALA A 290 -6.32 4.50 0.67
CA ALA A 290 -6.71 4.67 2.08
C ALA A 290 -7.65 5.88 2.21
N PRO A 291 -8.61 5.88 3.14
CA PRO A 291 -9.28 7.12 3.52
C PRO A 291 -8.23 8.16 3.96
N ALA A 292 -8.38 9.40 3.49
CA ALA A 292 -7.42 10.47 3.75
C ALA A 292 -7.32 10.90 5.23
N ASP A 293 -8.27 10.46 6.04
CA ASP A 293 -8.34 10.71 7.47
C ASP A 293 -8.60 9.37 8.17
N PRO A 294 -7.68 8.88 9.03
CA PRO A 294 -7.85 7.63 9.77
C PRO A 294 -9.00 7.69 10.79
N ASP A 295 -9.44 8.90 11.17
CA ASP A 295 -10.55 9.16 12.08
C ASP A 295 -11.85 9.53 11.32
N ALA A 296 -11.84 9.53 9.99
CA ALA A 296 -13.05 9.82 9.22
C ALA A 296 -14.14 8.80 9.56
N PRO A 297 -15.40 9.25 9.72
CA PRO A 297 -16.51 8.34 9.88
C PRO A 297 -16.52 7.40 8.67
N PRO A 298 -16.58 6.08 8.91
CA PRO A 298 -16.48 5.10 7.85
C PRO A 298 -17.56 5.37 6.82
N LEU A 299 -17.20 5.21 5.55
CA LEU A 299 -18.20 5.15 4.50
C LEU A 299 -19.14 4.00 4.87
N ASP A 300 -20.41 4.33 5.15
CA ASP A 300 -21.53 3.40 5.31
C ASP A 300 -21.77 2.69 3.96
N VAL A 301 -20.81 1.87 3.53
CA VAL A 301 -21.04 0.88 2.50
C VAL A 301 -21.81 -0.21 3.21
N ALA A 302 -23.11 -0.31 2.94
CA ALA A 302 -23.92 -1.41 3.42
C ALA A 302 -23.23 -2.71 3.03
N MET A 303 -22.55 -3.34 3.99
CA MET A 303 -21.88 -4.62 3.79
C MET A 303 -22.97 -5.68 3.75
N THR A 304 -22.85 -6.59 2.78
CA THR A 304 -23.68 -7.80 2.78
C THR A 304 -23.38 -8.58 4.08
N PRO A 305 -24.38 -9.15 4.77
CA PRO A 305 -24.16 -9.97 5.95
C PRO A 305 -23.11 -11.06 5.70
N GLU A 306 -23.10 -11.59 4.48
CA GLU A 306 -22.11 -12.54 3.99
C GLU A 306 -20.71 -11.92 4.02
N LEU A 307 -20.49 -10.72 3.47
CA LEU A 307 -19.17 -10.06 3.53
C LEU A 307 -18.72 -9.75 4.96
N VAL A 308 -19.64 -9.40 5.85
CA VAL A 308 -19.29 -9.18 7.26
C VAL A 308 -18.81 -10.48 7.89
N GLU A 309 -19.52 -11.59 7.66
CA GLU A 309 -19.06 -12.92 8.06
C GLU A 309 -17.68 -13.24 7.46
N LEU A 310 -17.49 -12.99 6.15
CA LEU A 310 -16.19 -13.17 5.46
C LEU A 310 -15.05 -12.40 6.15
N LEU A 311 -15.30 -11.14 6.51
CA LEU A 311 -14.31 -10.27 7.13
C LEU A 311 -14.03 -10.65 8.59
N THR A 312 -15.04 -11.13 9.32
CA THR A 312 -14.89 -11.59 10.71
C THR A 312 -14.21 -12.95 10.83
N MET A 313 -14.39 -13.85 9.86
CA MET A 313 -13.72 -15.16 9.85
C MET A 313 -12.24 -15.06 9.42
N GLY A 314 -11.86 -14.02 8.67
CA GLY A 314 -10.50 -13.79 8.15
C GLY A 314 -9.52 -13.11 9.12
N ASP A 315 -9.69 -13.29 10.43
CA ASP A 315 -8.93 -12.55 11.46
C ASP A 315 -7.43 -12.90 11.51
N SER A 316 -7.00 -13.94 10.79
CA SER A 316 -5.61 -14.33 10.56
C SER A 316 -4.90 -13.54 9.44
N SER A 317 -5.57 -12.56 8.82
CA SER A 317 -5.00 -11.79 7.70
C SER A 317 -3.84 -10.89 8.15
N MET A 318 -2.67 -11.12 7.54
CA MET A 318 -1.50 -10.24 7.62
C MET A 318 -1.91 -8.80 7.31
N LEU A 319 -1.57 -7.87 8.19
CA LEU A 319 -1.95 -6.46 8.02
C LEU A 319 -1.10 -5.79 6.95
N MET A 320 -1.65 -4.81 6.24
CA MET A 320 -0.87 -3.99 5.31
C MET A 320 -0.08 -2.92 6.05
N TRP A 321 1.20 -2.78 5.72
CA TRP A 321 2.01 -1.63 6.15
C TRP A 321 1.75 -0.40 5.27
N LYS A 322 1.73 -0.62 3.95
CA LYS A 322 1.39 0.37 2.91
C LYS A 322 0.44 -0.29 1.91
N PRO A 323 -0.31 0.48 1.09
CA PRO A 323 -1.17 -0.10 0.06
C PRO A 323 -0.42 -1.11 -0.81
N GLY A 324 -0.91 -2.36 -0.86
CA GLY A 324 -0.29 -3.44 -1.62
C GLY A 324 0.98 -4.07 -1.02
N LEU A 325 1.39 -3.66 0.19
CA LEU A 325 2.57 -4.16 0.90
C LEU A 325 2.18 -4.72 2.28
N MET A 326 2.11 -6.05 2.39
CA MET A 326 1.71 -6.76 3.60
C MET A 326 2.85 -6.94 4.59
N PHE A 327 2.58 -6.83 5.88
CA PHE A 327 3.55 -7.13 6.92
C PHE A 327 3.50 -8.61 7.31
N VAL A 328 4.60 -9.30 7.03
CA VAL A 328 4.75 -10.74 7.28
C VAL A 328 5.15 -11.01 8.73
N GLY A 329 5.95 -10.12 9.33
CA GLY A 329 6.36 -10.22 10.72
C GLY A 329 7.83 -9.88 10.99
N GLU A 330 8.22 -10.18 12.22
CA GLU A 330 9.60 -10.09 12.72
C GLU A 330 10.19 -11.50 12.85
N GLY A 331 11.38 -11.72 12.27
CA GLY A 331 12.05 -13.03 12.36
C GLY A 331 13.15 -13.19 11.31
N GLU A 332 13.80 -14.34 11.26
CA GLU A 332 14.85 -14.59 10.27
C GLU A 332 14.31 -14.65 8.84
N SER A 333 15.10 -14.19 7.87
CA SER A 333 14.66 -14.15 6.46
C SER A 333 14.17 -15.48 5.91
N THR A 334 14.72 -16.61 6.36
CA THR A 334 14.32 -17.93 5.88
C THR A 334 12.92 -18.30 6.34
N ASP A 335 12.58 -17.96 7.57
CA ASP A 335 11.27 -18.26 8.15
C ASP A 335 10.23 -17.26 7.63
N MET A 336 10.61 -15.98 7.50
CA MET A 336 9.76 -14.96 6.89
C MET A 336 9.50 -15.25 5.40
N ALA A 337 10.47 -15.78 4.66
CA ALA A 337 10.24 -16.19 3.26
C ALA A 337 9.25 -17.37 3.16
N LYS A 338 9.31 -18.33 4.09
CA LYS A 338 8.32 -19.42 4.16
C LYS A 338 6.94 -18.91 4.53
N ALA A 339 6.84 -18.07 5.57
CA ALA A 339 5.59 -17.46 5.98
C ALA A 339 4.95 -16.64 4.84
N ALA A 340 5.78 -15.89 4.10
CA ALA A 340 5.37 -15.18 2.90
C ALA A 340 4.86 -16.13 1.81
N ALA A 341 5.55 -17.24 1.55
CA ALA A 341 5.13 -18.24 0.58
C ALA A 341 3.79 -18.89 0.95
N THR A 342 3.59 -19.24 2.24
CA THR A 342 2.30 -19.75 2.77
C THR A 342 1.18 -18.73 2.58
N ALA A 343 1.45 -17.45 2.85
CA ALA A 343 0.51 -16.35 2.59
C ALA A 343 0.38 -15.98 1.11
N GLN A 344 0.92 -16.80 0.19
CA GLN A 344 0.89 -16.60 -1.26
C GLN A 344 1.44 -15.25 -1.71
N ILE A 345 2.45 -14.72 -1.02
CA ILE A 345 3.22 -13.53 -1.41
C ILE A 345 4.25 -13.96 -2.46
N ASP A 346 4.43 -13.15 -3.50
CA ASP A 346 5.41 -13.43 -4.55
C ASP A 346 6.81 -12.94 -4.13
N LEU A 347 6.89 -11.73 -3.56
CA LEU A 347 8.14 -11.05 -3.23
C LEU A 347 8.14 -10.49 -1.81
N LEU A 348 9.28 -10.63 -1.13
CA LEU A 348 9.48 -10.17 0.23
C LEU A 348 10.61 -9.15 0.30
N LEU A 349 10.32 -7.96 0.83
CA LEU A 349 11.30 -6.99 1.30
C LEU A 349 11.67 -7.35 2.75
N HIS A 350 12.89 -7.83 2.97
CA HIS A 350 13.35 -8.22 4.29
C HIS A 350 14.44 -7.28 4.79
N PHE A 351 14.21 -6.63 5.94
CA PHE A 351 15.18 -5.75 6.58
C PHE A 351 16.03 -6.49 7.60
N ASP A 352 17.34 -6.56 7.39
CA ASP A 352 18.29 -6.99 8.42
C ASP A 352 18.75 -5.76 9.21
N ILE A 353 18.46 -5.71 10.50
CA ILE A 353 18.84 -4.62 11.40
C ILE A 353 19.86 -5.16 12.41
N LEU A 354 21.04 -4.56 12.44
CA LEU A 354 22.11 -4.87 13.37
C LEU A 354 22.34 -3.70 14.32
N LEU A 355 22.08 -3.91 15.60
CA LEU A 355 22.30 -2.95 16.69
C LEU A 355 23.63 -3.24 17.39
N LYS A 356 24.58 -2.31 17.27
CA LYS A 356 25.89 -2.40 17.94
C LYS A 356 25.97 -1.37 19.06
N GLN A 357 26.39 -1.78 20.25
CA GLN A 357 26.65 -0.88 21.37
C GLN A 357 28.15 -0.54 21.44
N PRO A 358 28.60 0.62 20.93
CA PRO A 358 29.98 1.05 21.13
C PRO A 358 30.23 1.39 22.60
N ARG A 359 31.47 1.21 23.07
CA ARG A 359 31.86 1.57 24.45
C ARG A 359 31.68 3.06 24.69
N GLY A 360 30.64 3.44 25.45
CA GLY A 360 30.36 4.83 25.83
C GLY A 360 29.75 5.71 24.74
N GLY A 361 29.22 5.12 23.66
CA GLY A 361 28.51 5.85 22.60
C GLY A 361 27.05 5.43 22.47
N GLU A 362 26.30 6.15 21.65
CA GLU A 362 24.95 5.78 21.23
C GLU A 362 24.97 4.47 20.43
N THR A 363 23.89 3.69 20.51
CA THR A 363 23.72 2.48 19.71
C THR A 363 23.87 2.81 18.23
N GLN A 364 24.75 2.10 17.54
CA GLN A 364 24.88 2.18 16.10
C GLN A 364 23.86 1.24 15.44
N ASN A 365 23.02 1.79 14.57
CA ASN A 365 22.04 1.03 13.80
C ASN A 365 22.56 0.84 12.38
N ILE A 366 22.79 -0.41 12.00
CA ILE A 366 23.21 -0.79 10.64
C ILE A 366 22.11 -1.64 10.04
N SER A 367 21.41 -1.12 9.04
CA SER A 367 20.33 -1.85 8.36
C SER A 367 20.66 -2.16 6.89
N ARG A 368 20.02 -3.20 6.34
CA ARG A 368 20.05 -3.56 4.91
C ARG A 368 18.68 -4.07 4.51
N VAL A 369 18.25 -3.79 3.27
CA VAL A 369 17.05 -4.41 2.71
C VAL A 369 17.44 -5.45 1.66
N ARG A 370 16.80 -6.62 1.73
CA ARG A 370 16.91 -7.72 0.78
C ARG A 370 15.61 -7.89 0.02
N LEU A 371 15.71 -8.14 -1.28
CA LEU A 371 14.59 -8.59 -2.11
C LEU A 371 14.67 -10.11 -2.22
N ILE A 372 13.64 -10.81 -1.76
CA ILE A 372 13.58 -12.27 -1.71
C ILE A 372 12.38 -12.74 -2.53
N HIS A 373 12.59 -13.73 -3.41
CA HIS A 373 11.51 -14.43 -4.09
C HIS A 373 10.94 -15.51 -3.14
N ALA A 374 9.73 -15.27 -2.63
CA ALA A 374 9.19 -15.96 -1.46
C ALA A 374 9.14 -17.49 -1.64
N SER A 375 8.60 -17.97 -2.76
CA SER A 375 8.47 -19.41 -3.03
C SER A 375 9.81 -20.15 -3.08
N SER A 376 10.87 -19.49 -3.54
CA SER A 376 12.21 -20.09 -3.65
C SER A 376 13.12 -19.79 -2.45
N GLY A 377 12.78 -18.81 -1.61
CA GLY A 377 13.66 -18.23 -0.60
C GLY A 377 14.93 -17.53 -1.16
N LYS A 378 15.09 -17.45 -2.48
CA LYS A 378 16.30 -16.90 -3.11
C LYS A 378 16.32 -15.37 -3.00
N THR A 379 17.44 -14.84 -2.52
CA THR A 379 17.71 -13.39 -2.55
C THR A 379 18.06 -12.96 -3.97
N MET A 380 17.33 -11.98 -4.49
CA MET A 380 17.49 -11.41 -5.83
C MET A 380 18.37 -10.15 -5.82
N GLY A 381 18.32 -9.39 -4.74
CA GLY A 381 19.05 -8.14 -4.59
C GLY A 381 19.19 -7.74 -3.13
N THR A 382 20.18 -6.90 -2.83
CA THR A 382 20.42 -6.37 -1.49
C THR A 382 20.90 -4.94 -1.61
N SER A 383 20.41 -4.05 -0.76
CA SER A 383 20.89 -2.67 -0.69
C SER A 383 22.30 -2.58 -0.13
N LYS A 384 22.93 -1.41 -0.31
CA LYS A 384 24.07 -1.04 0.54
C LYS A 384 23.59 -0.92 2.00
N ALA A 385 24.54 -0.99 2.94
CA ALA A 385 24.21 -0.80 4.35
C ALA A 385 23.85 0.66 4.64
N PHE A 386 22.84 0.87 5.47
CA PHE A 386 22.50 2.16 6.06
C PHE A 386 23.08 2.20 7.47
N ASP A 387 24.08 3.03 7.70
CA ASP A 387 24.74 3.16 9.00
C ASP A 387 24.40 4.51 9.64
N SER A 388 23.72 4.48 10.79
CA SER A 388 23.29 5.70 11.46
C SER A 388 24.44 6.61 11.90
N THR A 389 25.60 6.03 12.24
CA THR A 389 26.77 6.81 12.64
C THR A 389 27.48 7.45 11.45
N GLU A 390 27.56 6.75 10.32
CA GLU A 390 28.10 7.29 9.07
C GLU A 390 27.23 8.44 8.57
N ALA A 391 25.92 8.25 8.53
CA ALA A 391 24.96 9.27 8.13
C ALA A 391 25.07 10.53 9.03
N ALA A 392 25.07 10.34 10.36
CA ALA A 392 25.22 11.44 11.31
C ALA A 392 26.56 12.19 11.16
N GLN A 393 27.64 11.49 10.81
CA GLN A 393 28.93 12.11 10.53
C GLN A 393 28.89 12.96 9.24
N LEU A 394 28.31 12.46 8.16
CA LEU A 394 28.21 13.18 6.89
C LEU A 394 27.34 14.44 7.01
N VAL A 395 26.21 14.34 7.70
CA VAL A 395 25.31 15.47 7.98
C VAL A 395 26.01 16.53 8.83
N ARG A 396 26.74 16.13 9.87
CA ARG A 396 27.48 17.05 10.76
C ARG A 396 28.60 17.81 10.06
N VAL A 397 29.27 17.18 9.09
CA VAL A 397 30.32 17.83 8.28
C VAL A 397 29.71 18.62 7.11
N GLY A 398 28.37 18.58 6.93
CA GLY A 398 27.67 19.30 5.87
C GLY A 398 27.95 18.76 4.47
N ARG A 399 28.30 17.47 4.35
CA ARG A 399 28.62 16.84 3.05
C ARG A 399 27.39 16.33 2.30
N SER A 400 26.37 15.87 3.02
CA SER A 400 25.10 15.36 2.47
C SER A 400 23.99 15.49 3.50
N SER A 401 22.73 15.45 3.07
CA SER A 401 21.60 15.24 3.98
C SER A 401 21.46 13.77 4.36
N SER A 402 20.68 13.47 5.42
CA SER A 402 20.31 12.09 5.78
C SER A 402 19.58 11.40 4.62
N ARG A 403 18.75 12.16 3.89
CA ARG A 403 17.97 11.64 2.78
C ARG A 403 18.84 11.30 1.58
N ASP A 404 19.73 12.20 1.17
CA ASP A 404 20.64 11.96 0.04
C ASP A 404 21.51 10.71 0.29
N TYR A 405 21.98 10.53 1.54
CA TYR A 405 22.73 9.34 1.92
C TYR A 405 21.90 8.06 1.75
N ILE A 406 20.63 8.06 2.17
CA ILE A 406 19.75 6.90 2.02
C ILE A 406 19.45 6.62 0.55
N ASP A 407 19.14 7.66 -0.23
CA ASP A 407 18.82 7.53 -1.65
C ASP A 407 20.00 6.95 -2.45
N GLU A 408 21.24 7.41 -2.21
CA GLU A 408 22.46 6.86 -2.84
C GLU A 408 22.70 5.38 -2.47
N ARG A 409 22.25 4.96 -1.28
CA ARG A 409 22.38 3.58 -0.79
C ARG A 409 21.26 2.69 -1.33
N LEU A 410 20.08 3.24 -1.62
CA LEU A 410 18.91 2.56 -2.18
C LEU A 410 18.91 2.48 -3.71
N GLU A 411 19.53 3.43 -4.41
CA GLU A 411 19.50 3.51 -5.88
C GLU A 411 19.88 2.19 -6.57
N PRO A 412 20.98 1.48 -6.22
CA PRO A 412 21.30 0.21 -6.86
C PRO A 412 20.27 -0.89 -6.58
N PHE A 413 19.62 -0.85 -5.41
CA PHE A 413 18.62 -1.82 -5.02
C PHE A 413 17.33 -1.66 -5.83
N PHE A 414 16.83 -0.44 -5.95
CA PHE A 414 15.67 -0.17 -6.79
C PHE A 414 15.96 -0.32 -8.28
N GLY A 415 17.19 -0.06 -8.72
CA GLY A 415 17.62 -0.41 -10.09
C GLY A 415 17.54 -1.91 -10.40
N ILE A 416 17.72 -2.80 -9.39
CA ILE A 416 17.47 -4.24 -9.55
C ILE A 416 15.97 -4.52 -9.66
N ILE A 417 15.15 -3.92 -8.79
CA ILE A 417 13.69 -4.07 -8.80
C ILE A 417 13.12 -3.65 -10.17
N ASP A 418 13.50 -2.47 -10.66
CA ASP A 418 13.00 -1.91 -11.92
C ASP A 418 13.32 -2.79 -13.13
N ARG A 419 14.49 -3.41 -13.12
CA ARG A 419 14.95 -4.27 -14.21
C ARG A 419 14.33 -5.66 -14.17
N GLN A 420 14.09 -6.22 -12.98
CA GLN A 420 13.74 -7.65 -12.83
C GLN A 420 12.28 -7.88 -12.49
N VAL A 421 11.65 -6.96 -11.76
CA VAL A 421 10.32 -7.16 -11.16
C VAL A 421 9.23 -6.47 -11.96
N LYS A 422 9.56 -5.35 -12.61
CA LYS A 422 8.59 -4.53 -13.36
C LYS A 422 7.83 -5.38 -14.38
N THR A 423 6.51 -5.25 -14.32
CA THR A 423 5.61 -5.91 -15.25
C THR A 423 5.68 -5.24 -16.63
N ALA A 424 5.48 -6.05 -17.66
CA ALA A 424 5.48 -5.62 -19.06
C ALA A 424 4.09 -5.81 -19.67
N ALA A 425 3.86 -5.21 -20.84
CA ALA A 425 2.67 -5.52 -21.63
C ALA A 425 2.59 -7.03 -21.90
N LEU A 426 1.39 -7.60 -21.82
CA LEU A 426 1.19 -9.01 -22.15
C LEU A 426 1.58 -9.23 -23.62
N PRO A 427 2.49 -10.17 -23.94
CA PRO A 427 2.82 -10.46 -25.32
C PRO A 427 1.59 -11.00 -26.05
N GLY A 428 1.51 -10.78 -27.37
CA GLY A 428 0.48 -11.40 -28.19
C GLY A 428 0.62 -12.93 -28.14
N LEU A 429 -0.45 -13.62 -27.76
CA LEU A 429 -0.48 -15.07 -27.61
C LEU A 429 -1.22 -15.70 -28.79
N SER A 430 -0.76 -16.86 -29.24
CA SER A 430 -1.52 -17.71 -30.15
C SER A 430 -2.48 -18.61 -29.36
N PRO A 431 -3.57 -19.11 -29.98
CA PRO A 431 -4.48 -20.06 -29.33
C PRO A 431 -3.76 -21.31 -28.81
N GLU A 432 -2.75 -21.80 -29.53
CA GLU A 432 -1.98 -22.98 -29.14
C GLU A 432 -1.17 -22.76 -27.85
N VAL A 433 -0.55 -21.58 -27.72
CA VAL A 433 0.21 -21.20 -26.51
C VAL A 433 -0.73 -21.02 -25.33
N ALA A 434 -1.89 -20.38 -25.53
CA ALA A 434 -2.90 -20.24 -24.49
C ALA A 434 -3.42 -21.60 -24.00
N LYS A 435 -3.76 -22.52 -24.91
CA LYS A 435 -4.21 -23.88 -24.58
C LYS A 435 -3.16 -24.67 -23.81
N ARG A 436 -1.89 -24.60 -24.23
CA ARG A 436 -0.77 -25.24 -23.52
C ARG A 436 -0.66 -24.73 -22.09
N ARG A 437 -0.76 -23.40 -21.93
CA ARG A 437 -0.68 -22.73 -20.64
C ARG A 437 -1.85 -23.11 -19.72
N VAL A 438 -3.08 -23.12 -20.24
CA VAL A 438 -4.24 -23.63 -19.50
C VAL A 438 -4.00 -25.08 -19.10
N GLY A 439 -3.50 -25.93 -19.99
CA GLY A 439 -3.13 -27.31 -19.65
C GLY A 439 -2.16 -27.41 -18.46
N THR A 440 -1.14 -26.54 -18.41
CA THR A 440 -0.22 -26.47 -17.26
C THR A 440 -0.90 -26.00 -15.98
N LEU A 441 -1.79 -25.01 -16.06
CA LEU A 441 -2.56 -24.54 -14.90
C LEU A 441 -3.50 -25.63 -14.36
N LEU A 442 -4.18 -26.34 -15.25
CA LEU A 442 -5.10 -27.42 -14.88
C LEU A 442 -4.35 -28.62 -14.27
N ALA A 443 -3.09 -28.85 -14.67
CA ALA A 443 -2.27 -29.92 -14.13
C ALA A 443 -1.87 -29.69 -12.66
N SER A 444 -1.95 -28.47 -12.12
CA SER A 444 -1.66 -28.23 -10.70
C SER A 444 -2.76 -28.76 -9.78
N GLY A 445 -3.98 -28.94 -10.29
CA GLY A 445 -5.11 -29.58 -9.56
C GLY A 445 -5.75 -28.74 -8.45
N ASP A 446 -5.26 -27.52 -8.22
CA ASP A 446 -5.75 -26.66 -7.14
C ASP A 446 -7.02 -25.89 -7.53
N ARG A 447 -8.03 -25.91 -6.67
CA ARG A 447 -9.21 -25.04 -6.77
C ARG A 447 -8.80 -23.59 -6.54
N ASN A 448 -8.67 -22.82 -7.62
CA ASN A 448 -8.12 -21.47 -7.53
C ASN A 448 -8.87 -20.49 -8.45
N LEU A 449 -9.44 -19.44 -7.86
CA LEU A 449 -10.13 -18.37 -8.60
C LEU A 449 -9.19 -17.63 -9.55
N SER A 450 -7.90 -17.51 -9.22
CA SER A 450 -6.91 -16.90 -10.11
C SER A 450 -6.72 -17.71 -11.41
N THR A 451 -6.76 -19.05 -11.33
CA THR A 451 -6.71 -19.93 -12.50
C THR A 451 -7.94 -19.71 -13.39
N LEU A 452 -9.14 -19.65 -12.81
CA LEU A 452 -10.36 -19.40 -13.57
C LEU A 452 -10.39 -18.00 -14.19
N ALA A 453 -9.89 -16.99 -13.49
CA ALA A 453 -9.71 -15.65 -14.04
C ALA A 453 -8.75 -15.66 -15.24
N GLU A 454 -7.67 -16.43 -15.19
CA GLU A 454 -6.74 -16.58 -16.33
C GLU A 454 -7.38 -17.31 -17.52
N VAL A 455 -8.22 -18.32 -17.27
CA VAL A 455 -9.02 -18.96 -18.33
C VAL A 455 -9.97 -17.94 -18.99
N ARG A 456 -10.65 -17.10 -18.19
CA ARG A 456 -11.51 -16.03 -18.71
C ARG A 456 -10.75 -14.97 -19.49
N LEU A 457 -9.51 -14.67 -19.10
CA LEU A 457 -8.64 -13.80 -19.89
C LEU A 457 -8.42 -14.35 -21.30
N TYR A 458 -8.12 -15.63 -21.45
CA TYR A 458 -7.91 -16.22 -22.76
C TYR A 458 -9.21 -16.35 -23.57
N GLN A 459 -10.34 -16.56 -22.90
CA GLN A 459 -11.65 -16.44 -23.55
C GLN A 459 -11.88 -15.02 -24.09
N PHE A 460 -11.55 -14.01 -23.29
CA PHE A 460 -11.70 -12.59 -23.66
C PHE A 460 -10.82 -12.20 -24.85
N GLN A 461 -9.64 -12.81 -24.96
CA GLN A 461 -8.73 -12.63 -26.10
C GLN A 461 -9.10 -13.49 -27.32
N GLU A 462 -10.22 -14.20 -27.28
CA GLU A 462 -10.69 -15.11 -28.34
C GLU A 462 -9.69 -16.25 -28.65
N LEU A 463 -8.88 -16.64 -27.64
CA LEU A 463 -7.88 -17.71 -27.76
C LEU A 463 -8.42 -19.07 -27.32
N LEU A 464 -9.54 -19.08 -26.59
CA LEU A 464 -10.27 -20.29 -26.17
C LEU A 464 -11.72 -20.22 -26.63
N THR A 465 -12.26 -21.36 -27.03
CA THR A 465 -13.69 -21.48 -27.33
C THR A 465 -14.53 -21.60 -26.05
N PRO A 466 -15.84 -21.31 -26.09
CA PRO A 466 -16.72 -21.49 -24.93
C PRO A 466 -16.68 -22.91 -24.35
N GLU A 467 -16.58 -23.93 -25.21
CA GLU A 467 -16.51 -25.33 -24.80
C GLU A 467 -15.20 -25.64 -24.06
N GLU A 468 -14.08 -25.08 -24.52
CA GLU A 468 -12.78 -25.22 -23.86
C GLU A 468 -12.78 -24.57 -22.48
N VAL A 469 -13.47 -23.43 -22.33
CA VAL A 469 -13.67 -22.76 -21.04
C VAL A 469 -14.52 -23.61 -20.11
N GLU A 470 -15.62 -24.17 -20.59
CA GLU A 470 -16.49 -25.05 -19.80
C GLU A 470 -15.72 -26.27 -19.28
N VAL A 471 -14.93 -26.92 -20.15
CA VAL A 471 -14.05 -28.04 -19.76
C VAL A 471 -13.02 -27.61 -18.71
N ALA A 472 -12.39 -26.43 -18.87
CA ALA A 472 -11.43 -25.93 -17.88
C ALA A 472 -12.09 -25.66 -16.52
N PHE A 473 -13.27 -25.03 -16.51
CA PHE A 473 -14.03 -24.80 -15.27
C PHE A 473 -14.43 -26.11 -14.59
N HIS A 474 -14.84 -27.12 -15.37
CA HIS A 474 -15.14 -28.45 -14.85
C HIS A 474 -13.91 -29.15 -14.27
N ILE A 475 -12.73 -29.03 -14.91
CA ILE A 475 -11.50 -29.64 -14.40
C ILE A 475 -11.05 -29.00 -13.08
N VAL A 476 -11.12 -27.67 -12.96
CA VAL A 476 -10.71 -26.95 -11.74
C VAL A 476 -11.67 -27.20 -10.59
N GLY A 477 -12.99 -27.13 -10.83
CA GLY A 477 -14.00 -27.06 -9.77
C GLY A 477 -15.06 -28.15 -9.77
N GLY A 478 -15.05 -29.09 -10.71
CA GLY A 478 -16.12 -30.06 -10.87
C GLY A 478 -17.48 -29.39 -11.10
N GLU A 479 -18.47 -29.78 -10.30
CA GLU A 479 -19.82 -29.18 -10.34
C GLU A 479 -19.84 -27.73 -9.86
N GLU A 480 -19.04 -27.38 -8.85
CA GLU A 480 -18.92 -25.99 -8.36
C GLU A 480 -18.31 -25.08 -9.43
N GLY A 481 -17.32 -25.57 -10.16
CA GLY A 481 -16.75 -24.85 -11.31
C GLY A 481 -17.80 -24.57 -12.38
N LEU A 482 -18.62 -25.58 -12.74
CA LEU A 482 -19.73 -25.36 -13.67
C LEU A 482 -20.81 -24.43 -13.11
N ARG A 483 -21.03 -24.43 -11.79
CA ARG A 483 -21.93 -23.49 -11.11
C ARG A 483 -21.43 -22.04 -11.22
N LEU A 484 -20.12 -21.81 -11.11
CA LEU A 484 -19.52 -20.49 -11.36
C LEU A 484 -19.75 -19.99 -12.79
N LEU A 485 -19.87 -20.91 -13.77
CA LEU A 485 -20.06 -20.58 -15.18
C LEU A 485 -21.54 -20.41 -15.56
N HIS A 486 -22.41 -21.34 -15.16
CA HIS A 486 -23.81 -21.45 -15.62
C HIS A 486 -24.87 -21.25 -14.54
N GLY A 487 -24.48 -21.18 -13.26
CA GLY A 487 -25.42 -20.99 -12.16
C GLY A 487 -26.16 -19.65 -12.25
N SER A 488 -27.22 -19.55 -11.44
CA SER A 488 -27.85 -18.25 -11.20
C SER A 488 -26.84 -17.25 -10.61
N ARG A 489 -27.15 -15.95 -10.71
CA ARG A 489 -26.26 -14.91 -10.18
C ARG A 489 -25.94 -15.15 -8.71
N GLU A 490 -26.93 -15.51 -7.89
CA GLU A 490 -26.75 -15.75 -6.47
C GLU A 490 -25.85 -16.96 -6.19
N GLU A 491 -26.04 -18.06 -6.93
CA GLU A 491 -25.20 -19.26 -6.81
C GLU A 491 -23.75 -18.99 -7.19
N LYS A 492 -23.51 -18.23 -8.26
CA LYS A 492 -22.17 -17.83 -8.69
C LYS A 492 -21.46 -17.02 -7.62
N LEU A 493 -22.14 -16.02 -7.05
CA LEU A 493 -21.60 -15.17 -6.00
C LEU A 493 -21.30 -15.97 -4.73
N ALA A 494 -22.22 -16.84 -4.31
CA ALA A 494 -22.03 -17.69 -3.14
C ALA A 494 -20.82 -18.62 -3.28
N THR A 495 -20.70 -19.34 -4.39
CA THR A 495 -19.56 -20.25 -4.64
C THR A 495 -18.24 -19.49 -4.78
N ALA A 496 -18.23 -18.30 -5.40
CA ALA A 496 -17.02 -17.49 -5.50
C ALA A 496 -16.53 -17.00 -4.12
N ARG A 497 -17.45 -16.60 -3.23
CA ARG A 497 -17.12 -16.19 -1.86
C ARG A 497 -16.58 -17.34 -1.02
N GLU A 498 -17.21 -18.51 -1.11
CA GLU A 498 -16.75 -19.74 -0.44
C GLU A 498 -15.31 -20.10 -0.88
N TRP A 499 -15.06 -20.12 -2.18
CA TRP A 499 -13.71 -20.38 -2.71
C TRP A 499 -12.70 -19.30 -2.29
N ALA A 500 -13.13 -18.04 -2.19
CA ALA A 500 -12.28 -16.95 -1.72
C ALA A 500 -11.89 -17.11 -0.24
N LEU A 501 -12.80 -17.62 0.60
CA LEU A 501 -12.50 -17.97 2.00
C LEU A 501 -11.54 -19.13 2.09
N ASP A 502 -11.84 -20.24 1.41
CA ASP A 502 -11.00 -21.44 1.44
C ASP A 502 -9.56 -21.14 1.05
N ALA A 503 -9.37 -20.23 0.09
CA ALA A 503 -8.06 -19.81 -0.37
C ALA A 503 -7.27 -18.94 0.64
N VAL A 504 -7.94 -18.34 1.63
CA VAL A 504 -7.34 -17.44 2.63
C VAL A 504 -7.31 -18.06 4.03
N GLY A 505 -8.28 -18.92 4.37
CA GLY A 505 -8.41 -19.57 5.68
C GLY A 505 -7.98 -21.04 5.72
N GLY A 506 -7.58 -21.64 4.60
CA GLY A 506 -7.44 -23.09 4.42
C GLY A 506 -6.28 -23.81 5.12
N ASP A 507 -5.63 -23.23 6.14
CA ASP A 507 -4.48 -23.85 6.84
C ASP A 507 -4.81 -24.48 8.20
N GLU A 508 -6.01 -24.30 8.78
CA GLU A 508 -6.29 -24.93 10.08
C GLU A 508 -6.62 -26.44 9.99
N ASP A 509 -6.93 -27.00 8.81
CA ASP A 509 -7.38 -28.39 8.68
C ASP A 509 -6.96 -29.14 7.38
N ARG A 510 -5.92 -28.70 6.65
CA ARG A 510 -5.42 -29.43 5.45
C ARG A 510 -4.08 -30.15 5.62
#